data_AF-A0A819YYS2-F1
#
_entry.id   AF-A0A819YYS2-F1
#
_cell.length_a   1.000
_cell.length_b   1.000
_cell.length_c   1.000
_cell.angle_alpha   90.00
_cell.angle_beta   90.00
_cell.angle_gamma   90.00
#
_symmetry.space_group_name_H-M   'P 1'
#
loop_
_entity.id
_entity.type
_entity.pdbx_description
1 polymer ?
#
loop_
_entity_poly.entity_id
_entity_poly.type
_entity_poly.pdbx_seq_one_letter_code
_entity_poly.pdbx_strand_id
1 'polypeptide(L)'
;MNTKGCVLTILLCCLTLQIVCLLPTSETNKFQDHQVNADPILIEVSWTIHDYDLHTIPTLQVVTNPLLARQFSPIYKQIFASLKELNAEYTRYAAWFPYPKLAVAELDPPSGLYQCGNVGQDFSINLSCEQNGGVISKVDFASYGTASGACGQMKQGTCHAENSSEIVQR
;
A
#
# COMPACT_ATOMS: atom_id res chain seq x y z
N MET A 1 69.10 -47.58 -66.45
CA MET A 1 68.44 -48.20 -65.28
C MET A 1 68.69 -47.33 -64.06
N ASN A 2 67.70 -46.53 -63.64
CA ASN A 2 67.60 -46.05 -62.27
C ASN A 2 66.16 -45.62 -61.99
N THR A 3 65.31 -46.64 -61.92
CA THR A 3 63.89 -46.63 -61.52
C THR A 3 63.64 -46.20 -60.07
N LYS A 4 64.60 -45.54 -59.42
CA LYS A 4 64.56 -45.19 -57.99
C LYS A 4 64.07 -43.76 -57.71
N GLY A 5 64.08 -42.87 -58.71
CA GLY A 5 63.65 -41.47 -58.53
C GLY A 5 62.14 -41.22 -58.70
N CYS A 6 61.45 -42.03 -59.51
CA CYS A 6 60.02 -41.84 -59.81
C CYS A 6 59.09 -42.41 -58.73
N VAL A 7 59.56 -43.44 -58.01
CA VAL A 7 58.80 -44.10 -56.94
C VAL A 7 58.75 -43.24 -55.67
N LEU A 8 59.80 -42.47 -55.39
CA LEU A 8 59.90 -41.67 -54.16
C LEU A 8 59.01 -40.42 -54.20
N THR A 9 58.82 -39.80 -55.37
CA THR A 9 57.92 -38.64 -55.55
C THR A 9 56.45 -39.02 -55.52
N ILE A 10 56.10 -40.22 -56.02
CA ILE A 10 54.72 -40.76 -55.95
C ILE A 10 54.36 -41.14 -54.51
N LEU A 11 55.29 -41.71 -53.74
CA LEU A 11 55.09 -42.02 -52.32
C LEU A 11 54.98 -40.77 -51.45
N LEU A 12 55.73 -39.70 -51.73
CA LEU A 12 55.60 -38.43 -50.99
C LEU A 12 54.27 -37.73 -51.27
N CYS A 13 53.75 -37.79 -52.50
CA CYS A 13 52.45 -37.22 -52.86
C CYS A 13 51.28 -38.00 -52.22
N CYS A 14 51.41 -39.33 -52.09
CA CYS A 14 50.45 -40.16 -51.36
C CYS A 14 50.44 -39.91 -49.85
N LEU A 15 51.58 -39.60 -49.22
CA LEU A 15 51.63 -39.31 -47.79
C LEU A 15 50.99 -37.95 -47.44
N THR A 16 51.12 -36.94 -48.30
CA THR A 16 50.50 -35.63 -48.07
C THR A 16 48.99 -35.62 -48.32
N LEU A 17 48.48 -36.54 -49.14
CA LEU A 17 47.04 -36.67 -49.39
C LEU A 17 46.30 -37.29 -48.18
N GLN A 18 46.99 -38.05 -47.33
CA GLN A 18 46.40 -38.64 -46.11
C GLN A 18 46.30 -37.65 -44.93
N ILE A 19 47.10 -36.58 -44.93
CA ILE A 19 47.11 -35.60 -43.82
C ILE A 19 45.95 -34.60 -43.92
N VAL A 20 45.46 -34.31 -45.13
CA VAL A 20 44.31 -33.40 -45.32
C VAL A 20 42.98 -34.03 -44.88
N CYS A 21 42.90 -35.35 -44.72
CA CYS A 21 41.72 -36.04 -44.17
C CYS A 21 41.64 -36.05 -42.64
N LEU A 22 42.62 -35.49 -41.92
CA LEU A 22 42.64 -35.44 -40.44
C LEU A 22 42.26 -34.07 -39.86
N LEU A 23 41.89 -33.09 -40.69
CA LEU A 23 41.19 -31.91 -40.20
C LEU A 23 39.72 -32.30 -39.97
N PRO A 24 39.17 -32.13 -38.76
CA PRO A 24 37.75 -32.32 -38.55
C PRO A 24 37.01 -31.31 -39.41
N THR A 25 36.32 -31.78 -40.44
CA THR A 25 35.21 -31.03 -41.02
C THR A 25 34.28 -30.70 -39.86
N SER A 26 34.01 -29.42 -39.61
CA SER A 26 32.94 -28.99 -38.72
C SER A 26 31.68 -29.71 -39.18
N GLU A 27 31.33 -30.78 -38.48
CA GLU A 27 30.07 -31.46 -38.71
C GLU A 27 29.00 -30.42 -38.41
N THR A 28 28.25 -30.06 -39.45
CA THR A 28 26.89 -29.54 -39.28
C THR A 28 26.23 -30.44 -38.26
N ASN A 29 25.85 -29.89 -37.10
CA ASN A 29 25.10 -30.60 -36.07
C ASN A 29 23.88 -31.25 -36.73
N LYS A 30 24.01 -32.51 -37.12
CA LYS A 30 22.87 -33.35 -37.46
C LYS A 30 22.20 -33.60 -36.14
N PHE A 31 20.95 -33.17 -36.02
CA PHE A 31 20.10 -33.52 -34.90
C PHE A 31 20.05 -35.04 -34.83
N GLN A 32 20.83 -35.62 -33.91
CA GLN A 32 20.72 -37.04 -33.60
C GLN A 32 19.40 -37.17 -32.87
N ASP A 33 18.37 -37.62 -33.59
CA ASP A 33 17.20 -38.24 -32.99
C ASP A 33 17.70 -39.47 -32.23
N HIS A 34 18.05 -39.25 -30.96
CA HIS A 34 18.25 -40.33 -30.01
C HIS A 34 16.90 -41.01 -29.89
N GLN A 35 16.72 -42.10 -30.62
CA GLN A 35 15.65 -43.06 -30.41
C GLN A 35 15.85 -43.62 -29.00
N VAL A 36 15.25 -42.94 -28.03
CA VAL A 36 15.16 -43.39 -26.65
C VAL A 36 14.28 -44.64 -26.70
N ASN A 37 14.91 -45.81 -26.74
CA ASN A 37 14.25 -47.06 -26.42
C ASN A 37 13.99 -47.06 -24.91
N ALA A 38 13.02 -46.26 -24.48
CA ALA A 38 12.43 -46.36 -23.16
C ALA A 38 11.42 -47.49 -23.24
N ASP A 39 11.58 -48.49 -22.38
CA ASP A 39 10.49 -49.40 -22.06
C ASP A 39 9.23 -48.56 -21.78
N PRO A 40 8.06 -48.93 -22.33
CA PRO A 40 6.86 -48.12 -22.17
C PRO A 40 6.55 -47.97 -20.69
N ILE A 41 6.71 -46.75 -20.16
CA ILE A 41 6.34 -46.43 -18.78
C ILE A 41 4.82 -46.56 -18.68
N LEU A 42 4.36 -47.54 -17.93
CA LEU A 42 2.95 -47.75 -17.67
C LEU A 42 2.51 -46.72 -16.62
N ILE A 43 1.93 -45.61 -17.09
CA ILE A 43 1.38 -44.57 -16.22
C ILE A 43 -0.03 -45.00 -15.83
N GLU A 44 -0.19 -45.53 -14.63
CA GLU A 44 -1.49 -45.86 -14.07
C GLU A 44 -2.07 -44.64 -13.35
N VAL A 45 -3.02 -43.96 -14.00
CA VAL A 45 -3.70 -42.80 -13.41
C VAL A 45 -4.82 -43.28 -12.49
N SER A 46 -4.61 -43.18 -11.18
CA SER A 46 -5.62 -43.49 -10.17
C SER A 46 -6.42 -42.24 -9.80
N TRP A 47 -7.69 -42.17 -10.23
CA TRP A 47 -8.60 -41.06 -9.92
C TRP A 47 -9.19 -41.11 -8.50
N THR A 48 -8.89 -42.16 -7.75
CA THR A 48 -9.35 -42.39 -6.37
C THR A 48 -8.47 -41.74 -5.31
N ILE A 49 -7.28 -41.25 -5.69
CA ILE A 49 -6.35 -40.58 -4.79
C ILE A 49 -6.37 -39.08 -5.15
N HIS A 50 -6.60 -38.22 -4.16
CA HIS A 50 -6.50 -36.77 -4.31
C HIS A 50 -5.19 -36.31 -3.69
N ASP A 51 -4.42 -35.49 -4.41
CA ASP A 51 -3.17 -34.92 -3.88
C ASP A 51 -3.43 -33.92 -2.76
N TYR A 52 -4.53 -33.15 -2.86
CA TYR A 52 -4.98 -32.17 -1.88
C TYR A 52 -6.51 -32.02 -1.94
N ASP A 53 -7.13 -31.79 -0.78
CA ASP A 53 -8.54 -31.39 -0.73
C ASP A 53 -8.71 -29.94 -1.22
N LEU A 54 -9.70 -29.73 -2.10
CA LEU A 54 -10.05 -28.38 -2.53
C LEU A 54 -10.71 -27.62 -1.37
N HIS A 55 -9.97 -26.72 -0.76
CA HIS A 55 -10.48 -25.85 0.29
C HIS A 55 -11.01 -24.54 -0.32
N THR A 56 -12.32 -24.33 -0.29
CA THR A 56 -12.94 -23.07 -0.73
C THR A 56 -13.33 -22.25 0.48
N ILE A 57 -12.78 -21.04 0.57
CA ILE A 57 -13.02 -20.13 1.70
C ILE A 57 -13.98 -19.02 1.26
N PRO A 58 -15.13 -18.84 1.93
CA PRO A 58 -15.99 -17.69 1.65
C PRO A 58 -15.28 -16.40 2.10
N THR A 59 -15.08 -15.47 1.17
CA THR A 59 -14.61 -14.12 1.46
C THR A 59 -15.74 -13.12 1.27
N LEU A 60 -15.87 -12.18 2.20
CA LEU A 60 -16.88 -11.12 2.13
C LEU A 60 -16.22 -9.73 2.22
N GLN A 61 -16.57 -8.85 1.27
CA GLN A 61 -16.26 -7.44 1.33
C GLN A 61 -17.51 -6.66 1.73
N VAL A 62 -17.45 -5.99 2.88
CA VAL A 62 -18.52 -5.12 3.35
C VAL A 62 -18.20 -3.68 2.97
N VAL A 63 -19.07 -3.06 2.16
CA VAL A 63 -18.98 -1.64 1.79
C VAL A 63 -19.88 -0.84 2.70
N THR A 64 -19.34 0.18 3.37
CA THR A 64 -20.10 1.09 4.23
C THR A 64 -21.29 1.70 3.49
N ASN A 65 -22.50 1.53 4.00
CA ASN A 65 -23.76 2.04 3.46
C ASN A 65 -24.65 2.48 4.65
N PRO A 66 -25.52 3.49 4.48
CA PRO A 66 -26.63 3.78 5.37
C PRO A 66 -27.29 2.57 6.08
N LEU A 67 -27.61 1.49 5.36
CA LEU A 67 -28.23 0.30 5.96
C LEU A 67 -27.32 -0.48 6.92
N LEU A 68 -26.01 -0.26 6.89
CA LEU A 68 -25.05 -0.80 7.85
C LEU A 68 -24.81 0.12 9.05
N ALA A 69 -25.41 1.31 9.07
CA ALA A 69 -25.18 2.27 10.13
C ALA A 69 -26.00 1.93 11.38
N ARG A 70 -25.32 1.91 12.53
CA ARG A 70 -25.93 1.60 13.82
C ARG A 70 -27.02 2.60 14.24
N GLN A 71 -26.88 3.86 13.83
CA GLN A 71 -27.66 4.99 14.33
C GLN A 71 -29.06 5.04 13.72
N PHE A 72 -29.25 4.57 12.49
CA PHE A 72 -30.49 4.78 11.76
C PHE A 72 -30.97 3.56 10.95
N SER A 73 -30.17 2.50 10.84
CA SER A 73 -30.64 1.28 10.20
C SER A 73 -31.47 0.43 11.17
N PRO A 74 -32.76 0.16 10.88
CA PRO A 74 -33.58 -0.73 11.70
C PRO A 74 -33.11 -2.20 11.64
N ILE A 75 -32.29 -2.54 10.65
CA ILE A 75 -31.81 -3.91 10.39
C ILE A 75 -30.33 -4.12 10.74
N TYR A 76 -29.67 -3.11 11.33
CA TYR A 76 -28.25 -3.16 11.71
C TYR A 76 -27.89 -4.45 12.46
N LYS A 77 -28.64 -4.76 13.53
CA LYS A 77 -28.34 -5.92 14.39
C LYS A 77 -28.44 -7.23 13.62
N GLN A 78 -29.43 -7.35 12.74
CA GLN A 78 -29.67 -8.56 11.97
C GLN A 78 -28.57 -8.76 10.92
N ILE A 79 -28.13 -7.69 10.24
CA ILE A 79 -27.02 -7.77 9.29
C ILE A 79 -25.76 -8.28 9.99
N PHE A 80 -25.34 -7.67 11.09
CA PHE A 80 -24.11 -8.10 11.78
C PHE A 80 -24.24 -9.47 12.46
N ALA A 81 -25.46 -9.89 12.83
CA ALA A 81 -25.72 -11.26 13.28
C ALA A 81 -25.51 -12.27 12.13
N SER A 82 -26.08 -12.02 10.95
CA SER A 82 -25.90 -12.87 9.77
C SER A 82 -24.46 -12.89 9.26
N LEU A 83 -23.76 -11.75 9.33
CA LEU A 83 -22.32 -11.69 9.01
C LEU A 83 -21.48 -12.57 9.94
N LYS A 84 -21.85 -12.63 11.22
CA LYS A 84 -21.21 -13.52 12.20
C LYS A 84 -21.52 -14.99 11.93
N GLU A 85 -22.77 -15.29 11.58
CA GLU A 85 -23.23 -16.64 11.25
C GLU A 85 -22.57 -17.20 9.98
N LEU A 86 -22.25 -16.34 9.01
CA LEU A 86 -21.53 -16.72 7.79
C LEU A 86 -20.19 -17.42 8.06
N ASN A 87 -19.59 -17.18 9.23
CA ASN A 87 -18.33 -17.80 9.67
C ASN A 87 -17.22 -17.72 8.61
N ALA A 88 -17.12 -16.55 7.93
CA ALA A 88 -16.11 -16.32 6.91
C ALA A 88 -14.72 -16.29 7.54
N GLU A 89 -13.82 -17.15 7.05
CA GLU A 89 -12.45 -17.29 7.58
C GLU A 89 -11.63 -16.00 7.38
N TYR A 90 -11.83 -15.29 6.25
CA TYR A 90 -11.19 -14.01 5.97
C TYR A 90 -12.21 -12.94 5.62
N THR A 91 -12.56 -12.12 6.62
CA THR A 91 -13.40 -10.93 6.42
C THR A 91 -12.51 -9.71 6.19
N ARG A 92 -12.71 -8.99 5.08
CA ARG A 92 -12.01 -7.74 4.79
C ARG A 92 -12.98 -6.58 4.88
N TYR A 93 -12.67 -5.61 5.73
CA TYR A 93 -13.41 -4.36 5.81
C TYR A 93 -12.79 -3.34 4.85
N ALA A 94 -13.52 -2.98 3.80
CA ALA A 94 -13.08 -2.00 2.82
C ALA A 94 -13.67 -0.63 3.18
N ALA A 95 -12.91 0.16 3.94
CA ALA A 95 -13.26 1.53 4.27
C ALA A 95 -13.05 2.43 3.04
N TRP A 96 -14.07 2.50 2.19
CA TRP A 96 -14.20 3.59 1.21
C TRP A 96 -14.90 4.76 1.92
N PHE A 97 -14.52 6.01 1.62
CA PHE A 97 -15.21 7.22 2.08
C PHE A 97 -16.26 7.79 1.10
N PRO A 98 -17.31 7.06 0.62
CA PRO A 98 -18.36 7.68 -0.18
C PRO A 98 -19.36 8.47 0.69
N TYR A 99 -19.35 8.28 2.01
CA TYR A 99 -20.21 8.96 2.97
C TYR A 99 -19.38 9.84 3.92
N PRO A 100 -19.07 11.09 3.53
CA PRO A 100 -18.19 12.00 4.29
C PRO A 100 -18.77 12.47 5.64
N LYS A 101 -19.94 11.98 6.07
CA LYS A 101 -20.69 12.47 7.25
C LYS A 101 -20.98 11.40 8.33
N LEU A 102 -20.33 10.24 8.29
CA LEU A 102 -20.38 9.26 9.40
C LEU A 102 -19.30 9.49 10.46
N ALA A 103 -18.39 10.44 10.24
CA ALA A 103 -17.60 11.02 11.32
C ALA A 103 -18.48 12.06 12.03
N VAL A 104 -18.86 11.72 13.26
CA VAL A 104 -19.38 12.67 14.24
C VAL A 104 -18.34 13.78 14.36
N ALA A 105 -18.71 15.04 14.14
CA ALA A 105 -18.01 16.11 14.82
C ALA A 105 -18.30 15.87 16.30
N GLU A 106 -17.33 15.31 17.03
CA GLU A 106 -17.36 15.44 18.47
C GLU A 106 -17.28 16.95 18.70
N LEU A 107 -18.43 17.55 19.00
CA LEU A 107 -18.42 18.77 19.76
C LEU A 107 -17.72 18.38 21.05
N ASP A 108 -16.44 18.73 21.18
CA ASP A 108 -15.90 18.88 22.50
C ASP A 108 -16.90 19.73 23.28
N PRO A 109 -17.41 19.27 24.43
CA PRO A 109 -17.98 20.21 25.37
C PRO A 109 -16.93 21.29 25.61
N PRO A 110 -17.30 22.58 25.74
CA PRO A 110 -16.32 23.64 25.96
C PRO A 110 -15.45 23.20 27.13
N SER A 111 -14.19 22.85 26.85
CA SER A 111 -13.33 22.09 27.76
C SER A 111 -12.95 22.89 29.02
N GLY A 112 -13.54 24.07 29.19
CA GLY A 112 -13.12 25.10 30.14
C GLY A 112 -11.72 25.60 29.85
N LEU A 113 -11.10 25.17 28.74
CA LEU A 113 -9.75 25.53 28.36
C LEU A 113 -9.79 26.86 27.62
N TYR A 114 -9.23 27.87 28.27
CA TYR A 114 -8.98 29.16 27.65
C TYR A 114 -7.69 29.07 26.85
N GLN A 115 -7.77 29.37 25.54
CA GLN A 115 -6.57 29.62 24.74
C GLN A 115 -6.28 31.11 24.82
N CYS A 116 -5.09 31.47 25.32
CA CYS A 116 -4.65 32.85 25.38
C CYS A 116 -3.25 32.98 24.81
N GLY A 117 -2.88 34.20 24.48
CA GLY A 117 -1.48 34.59 24.42
C GLY A 117 -1.32 36.09 24.42
N ASN A 118 -0.08 36.50 24.65
CA ASN A 118 0.34 37.88 24.66
C ASN A 118 1.58 37.96 23.77
N VAL A 119 1.58 38.92 22.85
CA VAL A 119 2.68 39.15 21.92
C VAL A 119 3.02 40.63 21.92
N GLY A 120 4.27 40.94 21.60
CA GLY A 120 4.71 42.31 21.40
C GLY A 120 4.03 42.96 20.19
N GLN A 121 4.13 44.28 20.10
CA GLN A 121 3.71 45.00 18.89
C GLN A 121 4.44 44.44 17.66
N ASP A 122 3.71 44.36 16.54
CA ASP A 122 4.17 43.82 15.25
C ASP A 122 4.43 42.30 15.22
N PHE A 123 4.08 41.57 16.29
CA PHE A 123 4.10 40.10 16.29
C PHE A 123 2.69 39.52 16.11
N SER A 124 2.63 38.34 15.49
CA SER A 124 1.40 37.59 15.31
C SER A 124 1.24 36.54 16.41
N ILE A 125 0.02 36.43 16.92
CA ILE A 125 -0.39 35.35 17.83
C ILE A 125 -1.15 34.29 17.04
N ASN A 126 -0.80 33.02 17.24
CA ASN A 126 -1.54 31.89 16.68
C ASN A 126 -2.39 31.25 17.79
N LEU A 127 -3.71 31.32 17.65
CA LEU A 127 -4.66 30.65 18.53
C LEU A 127 -5.29 29.50 17.74
N SER A 128 -5.02 28.27 18.18
CA SER A 128 -5.55 27.09 17.53
C SER A 128 -6.18 26.15 18.54
N CYS A 129 -7.35 25.61 18.19
CA CYS A 129 -8.04 24.58 18.95
C CYS A 129 -7.50 23.16 18.64
N GLU A 130 -6.39 23.07 17.91
CA GLU A 130 -5.72 21.89 17.33
C GLU A 130 -5.61 20.66 18.23
N GLN A 131 -5.56 20.80 19.56
CA GLN A 131 -5.46 19.62 20.43
C GLN A 131 -6.77 18.84 20.57
N ASN A 132 -7.92 19.48 20.37
CA ASN A 132 -9.21 18.82 20.58
C ASN A 132 -10.17 18.94 19.37
N GLY A 133 -9.87 19.77 18.37
CA GLY A 133 -10.64 19.82 17.11
C GLY A 133 -11.85 20.78 17.14
N GLY A 134 -11.83 21.77 18.03
CA GLY A 134 -12.88 22.78 18.16
C GLY A 134 -12.79 23.96 17.19
N VAL A 135 -13.84 24.80 17.21
CA VAL A 135 -13.88 26.11 16.53
C VAL A 135 -13.98 27.21 17.59
N ILE A 136 -13.25 28.31 17.41
CA ILE A 136 -13.35 29.49 18.28
C ILE A 136 -14.75 30.10 18.12
N SER A 137 -15.59 29.94 19.13
CA SER A 137 -16.98 30.41 19.11
C SER A 137 -17.15 31.82 19.68
N LYS A 138 -16.21 32.25 20.52
CA LYS A 138 -16.25 33.53 21.23
C LYS A 138 -14.85 33.99 21.63
N VAL A 139 -14.65 35.30 21.63
CA VAL A 139 -13.48 35.96 22.22
C VAL A 139 -13.92 36.59 23.54
N ASP A 140 -13.44 36.07 24.66
CA ASP A 140 -13.82 36.58 25.99
C ASP A 140 -13.10 37.89 26.37
N PHE A 141 -11.88 38.09 25.86
CA PHE A 141 -11.09 39.28 26.13
C PHE A 141 -10.13 39.57 24.97
N ALA A 142 -10.04 40.83 24.55
CA ALA A 142 -9.04 41.34 23.64
C ALA A 142 -8.63 42.75 24.05
N SER A 143 -7.33 43.04 24.01
CA SER A 143 -6.81 44.37 24.32
C SER A 143 -5.50 44.61 23.59
N TYR A 144 -5.50 45.61 22.71
CA TYR A 144 -4.27 46.16 22.15
C TYR A 144 -3.77 47.29 23.06
N GLY A 145 -2.65 47.06 23.76
CA GLY A 145 -2.09 47.98 24.75
C GLY A 145 -1.37 47.25 25.89
N THR A 146 -1.51 47.73 27.11
CA THR A 146 -0.75 47.25 28.30
C THR A 146 -1.53 46.27 29.16
N ALA A 147 -2.21 45.29 28.54
CA ALA A 147 -2.96 44.27 29.28
C ALA A 147 -2.04 43.34 30.09
N SER A 148 -2.51 42.88 31.25
CA SER A 148 -1.76 41.97 32.13
C SER A 148 -2.69 40.98 32.83
N GLY A 149 -2.13 39.90 33.37
CA GLY A 149 -2.87 38.85 34.08
C GLY A 149 -2.62 37.45 33.53
N ALA A 150 -3.16 36.45 34.22
CA ALA A 150 -3.07 35.05 33.79
C ALA A 150 -4.11 34.76 32.69
N CYS A 151 -3.88 33.71 31.90
CA CYS A 151 -4.84 33.24 30.91
C CYS A 151 -6.19 32.90 31.57
N GLY A 152 -7.28 33.35 30.96
CA GLY A 152 -8.64 33.26 31.52
C GLY A 152 -8.97 34.33 32.58
N GLN A 153 -7.99 35.14 33.00
CA GLN A 153 -8.15 36.22 34.00
C GLN A 153 -7.39 37.50 33.58
N MET A 154 -7.30 37.73 32.26
CA MET A 154 -6.64 38.92 31.73
C MET A 154 -7.41 40.19 32.09
N LYS A 155 -6.67 41.26 32.34
CA LYS A 155 -7.18 42.58 32.70
C LYS A 155 -6.65 43.63 31.75
N GLN A 156 -7.53 44.58 31.45
CA GLN A 156 -7.17 45.76 30.68
C GLN A 156 -6.14 46.61 31.45
N GLY A 157 -5.14 47.11 30.74
CA GLY A 157 -4.15 48.03 31.27
C GLY A 157 -4.60 49.49 31.21
N THR A 158 -3.70 50.39 31.60
CA THR A 158 -3.91 51.85 31.46
C THR A 158 -3.90 52.31 30.00
N CYS A 159 -3.29 51.54 29.10
CA CYS A 159 -3.30 51.76 27.67
C CYS A 159 -4.11 50.64 27.01
N HIS A 160 -5.16 51.01 26.27
CA HIS A 160 -6.06 50.07 25.59
C HIS A 160 -6.76 50.78 24.43
N ALA A 161 -6.90 50.11 23.29
CA ALA A 161 -7.75 50.57 22.20
C ALA A 161 -9.18 50.03 22.35
N GLU A 162 -10.17 50.93 22.41
CA GLU A 162 -11.59 50.60 22.69
C GLU A 162 -12.21 49.61 21.67
N ASN A 163 -11.72 49.61 20.43
CA ASN A 163 -12.20 48.74 19.37
C ASN A 163 -11.47 47.38 19.29
N SER A 164 -10.58 47.06 20.25
CA SER A 164 -9.78 45.83 20.24
C SER A 164 -10.66 44.58 20.11
N SER A 165 -11.78 44.52 20.82
CA SER A 165 -12.68 43.35 20.81
C SER A 165 -13.47 43.22 19.52
N GLU A 166 -13.93 44.34 18.94
CA GLU A 166 -14.68 44.32 17.67
C GLU A 166 -13.81 43.83 16.51
N ILE A 167 -12.54 44.25 16.48
CA ILE A 167 -11.60 43.87 15.41
C ILE A 167 -11.36 42.35 15.39
N VAL A 168 -11.23 41.72 16.57
CA VAL A 168 -10.89 40.29 16.68
C VAL A 168 -12.11 39.37 16.55
N GLN A 169 -13.32 39.91 16.75
CA GLN A 169 -14.57 39.13 16.67
C GLN A 169 -15.25 39.13 15.29
N ARG A 170 -14.71 39.87 14.30
CA ARG A 170 -15.22 39.83 12.91
C ARG A 170 -14.89 38.54 12.20
#